data_AF-A0A3D0GK26-F1
#
_entry.id   AF-A0A3D0GK26-F1
#
_cell.length_a   1.000
_cell.length_b   1.000
_cell.length_c   1.000
_cell.angle_alpha   90.00
_cell.angle_beta   90.00
_cell.angle_gamma   90.00
#
_symmetry.space_group_name_H-M   'P 1'
#
loop_
_entity.id
_entity.type
_entity.pdbx_description
1 polymer ?
#
loop_
_entity_poly.entity_id
_entity_poly.type
_entity_poly.pdbx_seq_one_letter_code
_entity_poly.pdbx_strand_id
1 'polypeptide(L)' 'MVSQSQNRIIVGLDIGTSKVVALVAEVDADGQIEIIGMGSHPSRGM' A
#
# COMPACT_ATOMS: atom_id res chain seq x y z
N MET A 1 0.88 26.89 -15.71
CA MET A 1 0.23 25.56 -15.59
C MET A 1 0.98 24.83 -14.50
N VAL A 2 0.30 24.49 -13.39
CA VAL A 2 0.92 23.73 -12.29
C VAL A 2 0.79 22.26 -12.69
N SER A 3 1.89 21.54 -12.91
CA SER A 3 1.80 20.08 -13.04
C SER A 3 1.46 19.55 -11.65
N GLN A 4 0.25 19.02 -11.47
CA GLN A 4 -0.03 18.19 -10.31
C GLN A 4 0.86 16.95 -10.45
N SER A 5 2.02 16.98 -9.78
CA SER A 5 2.78 15.78 -9.49
C SER A 5 1.88 14.91 -8.61
N GLN A 6 1.07 14.08 -9.25
CA GLN A 6 0.26 13.11 -8.54
C GLN A 6 1.22 12.07 -8.00
N ASN A 7 1.45 12.11 -6.69
CA ASN A 7 2.19 11.06 -6.02
C ASN A 7 1.48 9.73 -6.26
N ARG A 8 2.26 8.71 -6.59
CA ARG A 8 1.74 7.41 -7.00
C ARG A 8 1.51 6.57 -5.75
N ILE A 9 0.28 6.11 -5.53
CA ILE A 9 -0.01 5.16 -4.46
C ILE A 9 0.26 3.74 -4.96
N ILE A 10 0.96 2.95 -4.13
CA ILE A 10 1.18 1.52 -4.31
C ILE A 10 0.65 0.76 -3.10
N VAL A 11 0.19 -0.47 -3.33
CA VAL A 11 -0.32 -1.34 -2.26
C VAL A 11 0.38 -2.70 -2.34
N GLY A 12 1.03 -3.11 -1.25
CA GLY A 12 1.49 -4.48 -1.06
C GLY A 12 0.38 -5.31 -0.42
N LEU A 13 -0.01 -6.41 -1.05
CA LEU A 13 -1.00 -7.36 -0.52
C LEU A 13 -0.31 -8.67 -0.18
N ASP A 14 -0.37 -9.07 1.08
CA ASP A 14 0.10 -10.37 1.58
C ASP A 14 -1.11 -11.21 2.02
N ILE A 15 -1.26 -12.38 1.41
CA ILE A 15 -2.37 -13.30 1.68
C ILE A 15 -1.80 -14.51 2.42
N GLY A 16 -1.75 -14.41 3.74
CA GLY A 16 -1.38 -15.51 4.61
C GLY A 16 -2.55 -16.42 4.94
N THR A 17 -2.25 -17.66 5.36
CA THR A 17 -3.25 -18.60 5.87
C THR A 17 -3.94 -18.12 7.15
N SER A 18 -3.26 -17.29 7.96
CA SER A 18 -3.79 -16.76 9.22
C SER A 18 -4.45 -15.39 9.06
N LYS A 19 -3.91 -14.53 8.19
CA LYS A 19 -4.43 -13.18 7.95
C LYS A 19 -4.04 -12.68 6.56
N VAL A 20 -4.86 -11.79 6.03
CA VAL A 20 -4.55 -10.95 4.87
C VAL A 20 -4.07 -9.60 5.38
N VAL A 21 -3.01 -9.06 4.79
CA VAL A 21 -2.42 -7.76 5.15
C VAL A 21 -2.31 -6.89 3.90
N ALA A 22 -2.72 -5.63 4.01
CA ALA A 22 -2.51 -4.61 3.00
C ALA A 22 -1.59 -3.52 3.56
N LEU A 23 -0.49 -3.23 2.88
CA LEU A 23 0.42 -2.13 3.20
C LEU A 23 0.29 -1.08 2.10
N VAL A 24 -0.05 0.16 2.46
CA VAL A 24 -0.23 1.26 1.53
C VAL A 24 0.96 2.19 1.63
N ALA A 25 1.56 2.50 0.48
CA ALA A 25 2.68 3.41 0.40
C ALA A 25 2.45 4.44 -0.71
N GLU A 26 3.00 5.63 -0.48
CA GLU A 26 3.07 6.70 -1.45
C GLU A 26 4.48 6.72 -2.04
N VAL A 27 4.56 6.94 -3.35
CA VAL A 27 5.82 7.11 -4.07
C VAL A 27 5.88 8.54 -4.58
N ASP A 28 6.87 9.29 -4.09
CA ASP A 28 7.10 10.67 -4.51
C ASP A 28 7.79 10.75 -5.89
N ALA A 29 8.02 11.97 -6.35
CA ALA A 29 8.66 12.23 -7.65
C ALA A 29 10.13 11.75 -7.71
N ASP A 30 10.80 11.61 -6.57
CA ASP A 30 12.19 11.14 -6.45
C ASP A 30 12.25 9.60 -6.33
N GLY A 31 11.09 8.93 -6.31
CA GLY A 31 10.97 7.50 -6.17
C GLY A 31 11.10 7.00 -4.73
N GLN A 32 11.08 7.88 -3.74
CA GLN A 32 11.07 7.49 -2.34
C GLN A 32 9.72 6.90 -1.96
N ILE A 33 9.75 5.86 -1.13
CA ILE A 33 8.57 5.14 -0.70
C ILE A 33 8.30 5.49 0.77
N GLU A 34 7.14 6.06 1.04
CA GLU A 34 6.66 6.34 2.39
C GLU A 34 5.44 5.47 2.71
N ILE A 35 5.45 4.77 3.85
CA ILE A 35 4.31 3.98 4.29
C ILE A 35 3.28 4.91 4.91
N ILE A 36 2.11 5.00 4.29
CA ILE A 36 1.01 5.88 4.73
C ILE A 36 -0.12 5.13 5.41
N GLY A 37 -0.14 3.79 5.34
CA GLY A 37 -1.16 2.98 6.01
C GLY A 37 -0.92 1.48 6.00
N MET A 38 -1.60 0.80 6.92
CA MET A 38 -1.65 -0.67 7.00
C MET A 38 -3.05 -1.12 7.40
N GLY A 39 -3.53 -2.20 6.77
CA GLY A 39 -4.73 -2.92 7.17
C GLY A 39 -4.45 -4.41 7.31
N SER A 40 -5.19 -5.09 8.18
CA SER A 40 -5.18 -6.55 8.22
C SER A 40 -6.55 -7.12 8.53
N HIS A 41 -6.79 -8.34 8.07
CA HIS A 41 -8.03 -9.07 8.30
C HIS A 41 -7.73 -10.54 8.59
N PRO A 42 -8.35 -11.17 9.60
CA PRO A 42 -8.23 -12.61 9.81
C PRO A 42 -8.64 -13.39 8.57
N SER A 43 -7.83 -14.36 8.15
CA SER A 43 -8.16 -15.21 7.01
C SER A 43 -9.29 -16.16 7.39
N ARG A 44 -10.20 -16.43 6.45
CA ARG A 44 -11.34 -17.34 6.66
C ARG A 44 -11.07 -18.77 6.18
N GLY A 45 -9.83 -19.07 5.80
CA GLY A 45 -9.45 -20.35 5.20
C GLY A 45 -10.11 -20.59 3.84
N MET A 46 -10.07 -21.85 3.39
CA MET A 46 -10.98 -22.39 2.36
C MET A 46 -12.17 -23.05 3.03
#